data_AF-A0A1V5MQR4-F1
#
_entry.id   AF-A0A1V5MQR4-F1
#
_cell.length_a   1.000
_cell.length_b   1.000
_cell.length_c   1.000
_cell.angle_alpha   90.00
_cell.angle_beta   90.00
_cell.angle_gamma   90.00
#
_symmetry.space_group_name_H-M   'P 1'
#
loop_
_entity.id
_entity.type
_entity.pdbx_description
1 polymer ?
#
loop_
_entity_poly.entity_id
_entity_poly.type
_entity_poly.pdbx_seq_one_letter_code
_entity_poly.pdbx_strand_id
1 'polypeptide(L)'
;MSDDYLSHTGHYVRVAPAGHNEAPAIFKKGDTYYMITSGCTGWDPNAARLFTAKHIMGPWTQHPNPWKGDQADISFDSQSTFIFKVVGRKDTWVFMADRWRPRKPSDGRYIWVPIEFEQGLPVLRWKDEWSL
;
A
#
# COMPACT_ATOMS: atom_id res chain seq x y z
N MET A 1 2.72 -4.55 -20.13
CA MET A 1 2.03 -5.86 -20.30
C MET A 1 1.62 -5.97 -21.75
N SER A 2 1.54 -7.18 -22.30
CA SER A 2 0.95 -7.41 -23.63
C SER A 2 -0.50 -6.93 -23.65
N ASP A 3 -1.07 -6.67 -24.82
CA ASP A 3 -2.42 -6.11 -24.94
C ASP A 3 -3.51 -7.04 -24.34
N ASP A 4 -3.24 -8.35 -24.28
CA ASP A 4 -4.10 -9.37 -23.66
C ASP A 4 -3.86 -9.57 -22.16
N TYR A 5 -2.87 -8.86 -21.58
CA TYR A 5 -2.42 -8.98 -20.19
C TYR A 5 -1.89 -10.37 -19.77
N LEU A 6 -1.58 -11.26 -20.70
CA LEU A 6 -1.07 -12.59 -20.38
C LEU A 6 0.46 -12.66 -20.26
N SER A 7 1.19 -11.61 -20.65
CA SER A 7 2.65 -11.59 -20.61
C SER A 7 3.25 -10.21 -20.31
N HIS A 8 4.54 -10.20 -19.95
CA HIS A 8 5.31 -8.98 -19.83
C HIS A 8 5.81 -8.52 -21.21
N THR A 9 5.88 -7.21 -21.43
CA THR A 9 6.45 -6.65 -22.68
C THR A 9 7.96 -6.56 -22.67
N GLY A 10 8.62 -6.89 -21.55
CA GLY A 10 10.06 -6.68 -21.36
C GLY A 10 10.43 -5.24 -20.98
N HIS A 11 9.48 -4.30 -21.05
CA HIS A 11 9.66 -2.94 -20.52
C HIS A 11 9.32 -2.91 -19.04
N TYR A 12 10.31 -2.59 -18.20
CA TYR A 12 10.16 -2.48 -16.75
C TYR A 12 11.10 -1.43 -16.17
N VAL A 13 10.83 -1.00 -14.94
CA VAL A 13 11.74 -0.21 -14.12
C VAL A 13 11.99 -0.97 -12.81
N ARG A 14 13.17 -0.81 -12.22
CA ARG A 14 13.45 -1.27 -10.85
C ARG A 14 13.18 -0.14 -9.89
N VAL A 15 12.23 -0.32 -8.98
CA VAL A 15 11.89 0.67 -7.95
C VAL A 15 12.55 0.25 -6.64
N ALA A 16 13.31 1.15 -6.01
CA ALA A 16 14.05 0.91 -4.77
C ALA A 16 14.88 -0.41 -4.80
N PRO A 17 15.82 -0.57 -5.75
CA PRO A 17 16.65 -1.77 -5.84
C PRO A 17 17.41 -2.00 -4.53
N ALA A 18 17.52 -3.28 -4.12
CA ALA A 18 18.08 -3.69 -2.83
C ALA A 18 17.33 -3.18 -1.57
N GLY A 19 16.16 -2.55 -1.74
CA GLY A 19 15.34 -2.07 -0.62
C GLY A 19 14.56 -3.16 0.11
N HIS A 20 14.47 -4.39 -0.42
CA HIS A 20 13.70 -5.51 0.17
C HIS A 20 12.25 -5.10 0.48
N ASN A 21 11.55 -4.63 -0.56
CA ASN A 21 10.13 -4.28 -0.49
C ASN A 21 9.28 -5.45 -0.99
N GLU A 22 8.13 -5.68 -0.36
CA GLU A 22 7.14 -6.67 -0.77
C GLU A 22 5.72 -6.13 -0.65
N ALA A 23 4.73 -6.94 -1.06
CA ALA A 23 3.31 -6.64 -0.93
C ALA A 23 2.87 -5.26 -1.49
N PRO A 24 3.19 -4.92 -2.76
CA PRO A 24 2.93 -3.60 -3.32
C PRO A 24 1.44 -3.36 -3.60
N ALA A 25 0.91 -2.25 -3.08
CA ALA A 25 -0.40 -1.74 -3.42
C ALA A 25 -0.27 -0.35 -4.08
N ILE A 26 -0.68 -0.24 -5.35
CA ILE A 26 -0.54 0.97 -6.17
C ILE A 26 -1.90 1.58 -6.45
N PHE A 27 -2.00 2.91 -6.36
CA PHE A 27 -3.14 3.67 -6.85
C PHE A 27 -2.70 5.00 -7.46
N LYS A 28 -3.62 5.69 -8.15
CA LYS A 28 -3.38 7.00 -8.76
C LYS A 28 -4.40 8.02 -8.29
N LYS A 29 -3.94 9.22 -7.93
CA LYS A 29 -4.77 10.40 -7.63
C LYS A 29 -4.25 11.60 -8.42
N GLY A 30 -5.10 12.16 -9.28
CA GLY A 30 -4.70 13.19 -10.24
C GLY A 30 -3.60 12.68 -11.18
N ASP A 31 -2.47 13.38 -11.23
CA ASP A 31 -1.29 13.06 -12.03
C ASP A 31 -0.23 12.24 -11.25
N THR A 32 -0.47 11.93 -9.98
CA THR A 32 0.50 11.23 -9.11
C THR A 32 0.09 9.78 -8.89
N TYR A 33 1.04 8.87 -9.09
CA TYR A 33 0.99 7.49 -8.63
C TYR A 33 1.54 7.39 -7.22
N TYR A 34 0.89 6.56 -6.41
CA TYR A 34 1.26 6.26 -5.03
C TYR A 34 1.39 4.76 -4.90
N MET A 35 2.41 4.30 -4.18
CA MET A 35 2.65 2.90 -3.90
C MET A 35 2.95 2.72 -2.42
N ILE A 36 2.22 1.83 -1.76
CA ILE A 36 2.49 1.42 -0.38
C ILE A 36 2.99 -0.03 -0.43
N THR A 37 4.09 -0.31 0.26
CA THR A 37 4.70 -1.65 0.37
C THR A 37 4.99 -1.97 1.83
N SER A 38 5.30 -3.23 2.13
CA SER A 38 5.97 -3.62 3.38
C SER A 38 7.46 -3.92 3.13
N GLY A 39 8.23 -4.10 4.20
CA GLY A 39 9.55 -4.75 4.17
C GLY A 39 9.43 -6.28 4.21
N CYS A 40 10.51 -6.98 3.84
CA CYS A 40 10.60 -8.44 3.88
C CYS A 40 11.04 -8.96 5.25
N THR A 41 10.09 -9.32 6.12
CA THR A 41 10.35 -9.87 7.47
C THR A 41 9.62 -11.20 7.72
N GLY A 42 9.24 -11.91 6.64
CA GLY A 42 8.49 -13.15 6.75
C GLY A 42 7.07 -12.89 7.26
N TRP A 43 6.73 -13.46 8.43
CA TRP A 43 5.42 -13.27 9.04
C TRP A 43 5.34 -12.12 10.04
N ASP A 44 6.49 -11.58 10.47
CA ASP A 44 6.52 -10.50 11.44
C ASP A 44 6.11 -9.19 10.76
N PRO A 45 5.19 -8.40 11.35
CA PRO A 45 4.77 -7.13 10.79
C PRO A 45 5.90 -6.09 10.87
N ASN A 46 5.86 -5.09 9.99
CA ASN A 46 6.86 -4.04 9.92
C ASN A 46 6.26 -2.71 9.43
N ALA A 47 7.07 -1.66 9.47
CA ALA A 47 6.67 -0.33 9.05
C ALA A 47 6.41 -0.30 7.53
N ALA A 48 5.21 0.15 7.15
CA ALA A 48 4.87 0.38 5.75
C ALA A 48 5.77 1.45 5.14
N ARG A 49 5.99 1.34 3.83
CA ARG A 49 6.83 2.25 3.05
C ARG A 49 5.99 2.87 1.95
N LEU A 50 6.16 4.17 1.76
CA LEU A 50 5.41 4.96 0.78
C LEU A 50 6.32 5.47 -0.32
N PHE A 51 5.87 5.34 -1.56
CA PHE A 51 6.55 5.88 -2.74
C PHE A 51 5.56 6.67 -3.60
N THR A 52 6.06 7.70 -4.28
CA THR A 52 5.28 8.45 -5.28
C THR A 52 6.03 8.63 -6.58
N ALA A 53 5.31 8.69 -7.71
CA ALA A 53 5.87 9.07 -9.00
C ALA A 53 4.85 9.83 -9.86
N LYS A 54 5.31 10.75 -10.72
CA LYS A 54 4.45 11.40 -11.73
C LYS A 54 4.19 10.53 -12.95
N HIS A 55 5.03 9.53 -13.17
CA HIS A 55 4.88 8.55 -14.24
C HIS A 55 5.12 7.15 -13.67
N ILE A 56 4.37 6.13 -14.12
CA ILE A 56 4.43 4.79 -13.54
C ILE A 56 5.82 4.15 -13.67
N MET A 57 6.56 4.51 -14.72
CA MET A 57 7.96 4.09 -14.94
C MET A 57 8.97 4.89 -14.11
N GLY A 58 8.51 5.75 -13.19
CA GLY A 58 9.34 6.58 -12.34
C GLY A 58 9.66 7.98 -12.90
N PRO A 59 10.58 8.71 -12.25
CA PRO A 59 11.29 8.30 -11.04
C PRO A 59 10.33 8.18 -9.84
N TRP A 60 10.58 7.18 -8.99
CA TRP A 60 9.84 6.98 -7.75
C TRP A 60 10.61 7.56 -6.57
N THR A 61 9.94 8.37 -5.76
CA THR A 61 10.49 9.01 -4.56
C THR A 61 9.91 8.32 -3.33
N GLN A 62 10.78 7.91 -2.40
CA GLN A 62 10.36 7.35 -1.11
C GLN A 62 10.01 8.45 -0.11
N HIS A 63 9.00 8.19 0.72
CA HIS A 63 8.49 9.06 1.77
C HIS A 63 8.50 8.34 3.12
N PRO A 64 8.27 9.07 4.24
CA PRO A 64 8.06 8.45 5.55
C PRO A 64 6.87 7.47 5.57
N ASN A 65 6.84 6.63 6.61
CA ASN A 65 5.76 5.68 6.88
C ASN A 65 4.38 6.39 6.83
N PRO A 66 3.43 5.90 6.00
CA PRO A 66 2.11 6.50 5.88
C PRO A 66 1.21 6.25 7.10
N TRP A 67 1.49 5.22 7.91
CA TRP A 67 0.74 4.99 9.15
C TRP A 67 1.11 6.03 10.21
N LYS A 68 0.10 6.42 10.99
CA LYS A 68 0.23 7.28 12.18
C LYS A 68 -0.43 6.60 13.39
N GLY A 69 0.14 6.83 14.57
CA GLY A 69 -0.33 6.28 15.83
C GLY A 69 0.62 5.21 16.40
N ASP A 70 0.28 4.69 17.57
CA ASP A 70 1.20 3.95 18.44
C ASP A 70 1.76 2.65 17.84
N GLN A 71 1.06 2.03 16.87
CA GLN A 71 1.51 0.81 16.20
C GLN A 71 1.89 1.03 14.73
N ALA A 72 2.19 2.26 14.34
CA ALA A 72 2.58 2.58 12.96
C ALA A 72 3.83 1.80 12.51
N ASP A 73 4.79 1.56 13.40
CA ASP A 73 6.05 0.87 13.09
C ASP A 73 5.89 -0.64 12.79
N ILE A 74 4.69 -1.18 13.04
CA ILE A 74 4.29 -2.53 12.66
C ILE A 74 3.02 -2.51 11.80
N SER A 75 2.66 -1.35 11.23
CA SER A 75 1.46 -1.18 10.40
C SER A 75 0.19 -1.74 11.07
N PHE A 76 0.06 -1.53 12.38
CA PHE A 76 -1.02 -2.09 13.21
C PHE A 76 -1.16 -3.62 13.06
N ASP A 77 -0.04 -4.34 13.09
CA ASP A 77 0.02 -5.80 12.93
C ASP A 77 -0.63 -6.24 11.61
N SER A 78 -0.21 -5.62 10.51
CA SER A 78 -0.73 -5.95 9.18
C SER A 78 0.27 -5.70 8.05
N GLN A 79 -0.02 -6.28 6.89
CA GLN A 79 0.75 -6.13 5.65
C GLN A 79 -0.16 -5.68 4.52
N SER A 80 0.27 -4.69 3.74
CA SER A 80 -0.51 -4.17 2.60
C SER A 80 -0.87 -5.28 1.61
N THR A 81 -2.08 -5.22 1.04
CA THR A 81 -2.52 -6.19 0.02
C THR A 81 -3.08 -5.49 -1.20
N PHE A 82 -3.95 -4.50 -1.02
CA PHE A 82 -4.58 -3.79 -2.14
C PHE A 82 -5.10 -2.41 -1.74
N ILE A 83 -5.34 -1.55 -2.73
CA ILE A 83 -6.03 -0.27 -2.55
C ILE A 83 -7.07 -0.14 -3.65
N PHE A 84 -8.32 0.09 -3.27
CA PHE A 84 -9.39 0.33 -4.24
C PHE A 84 -9.99 1.73 -4.10
N LYS A 85 -10.47 2.26 -5.22
CA LYS A 85 -11.20 3.52 -5.27
C LYS A 85 -12.69 3.26 -5.01
N VAL A 86 -13.30 4.07 -4.15
CA VAL A 86 -14.75 4.00 -3.90
C VAL A 86 -15.50 4.65 -5.06
N VAL A 87 -16.21 3.85 -5.85
CA VAL A 87 -17.01 4.33 -6.98
C VAL A 87 -18.15 5.21 -6.48
N GLY A 88 -18.43 6.31 -7.19
CA GLY A 88 -19.46 7.27 -6.81
C GLY A 88 -19.02 8.29 -5.75
N ARG A 89 -17.79 8.18 -5.21
CA ARG A 89 -17.20 9.17 -4.31
C ARG A 89 -15.95 9.80 -4.91
N LYS A 90 -15.86 11.12 -4.81
CA LYS A 90 -14.69 11.86 -5.30
C LYS A 90 -13.50 11.58 -4.39
N ASP A 91 -12.36 11.26 -5.01
CA ASP A 91 -11.06 11.13 -4.36
C ASP A 91 -11.09 10.33 -3.05
N THR A 92 -11.81 9.21 -3.04
CA THR A 92 -11.94 8.31 -1.89
C THR A 92 -11.35 6.95 -2.22
N TRP A 93 -10.43 6.48 -1.38
CA TRP A 93 -9.79 5.16 -1.49
C TRP A 93 -9.81 4.46 -0.15
N VAL A 94 -9.80 3.13 -0.19
CA VAL A 94 -9.67 2.27 0.98
C VAL A 94 -8.40 1.45 0.84
N PHE A 95 -7.54 1.56 1.86
CA PHE A 95 -6.37 0.71 2.01
C PHE A 95 -6.80 -0.61 2.64
N MET A 96 -6.37 -1.72 2.05
CA MET A 96 -6.58 -3.06 2.54
C MET A 96 -5.24 -3.68 2.94
N ALA A 97 -5.24 -4.34 4.08
CA ALA A 97 -4.13 -5.11 4.60
C ALA A 97 -4.59 -6.40 5.28
N ASP A 98 -3.70 -7.37 5.30
CA ASP A 98 -3.90 -8.66 5.96
C ASP A 98 -3.18 -8.66 7.31
N ARG A 99 -3.90 -9.06 8.36
CA ARG A 99 -3.34 -9.44 9.65
C ARG A 99 -3.14 -10.96 9.64
N TRP A 100 -1.91 -11.36 9.38
CA TRP A 100 -1.56 -12.76 9.21
C TRP A 100 -1.62 -13.55 10.51
N ARG A 101 -2.01 -14.83 10.39
CA ARG A 101 -1.97 -15.81 11.49
C ARG A 101 -1.16 -17.03 11.06
N PRO A 102 0.16 -17.04 11.22
CA PRO A 102 1.05 -18.04 10.59
C PRO A 102 0.74 -19.49 10.99
N ARG A 103 0.24 -19.72 12.21
CA ARG A 103 -0.15 -21.07 12.68
C ARG A 103 -1.38 -21.63 11.95
N LYS A 104 -2.26 -20.76 11.46
CA LYS A 104 -3.46 -21.13 10.71
C LYS A 104 -3.81 -19.97 9.75
N PRO A 105 -3.13 -19.86 8.58
CA PRO A 105 -3.28 -18.70 7.71
C PRO A 105 -4.71 -18.45 7.23
N SER A 106 -5.54 -19.50 7.15
CA SER A 106 -6.97 -19.38 6.84
C SER A 106 -7.81 -18.64 7.89
N ASP A 107 -7.27 -18.41 9.09
CA ASP A 107 -7.87 -17.55 10.14
C ASP A 107 -7.33 -16.11 10.10
N GLY A 108 -6.60 -15.74 9.04
CA GLY A 108 -6.16 -14.37 8.79
C GLY A 108 -7.32 -13.39 8.84
N ARG A 109 -7.02 -12.16 9.29
CA ARG A 109 -8.01 -11.09 9.44
C ARG A 109 -7.66 -9.92 8.54
N TYR A 110 -8.59 -9.00 8.37
CA TYR A 110 -8.44 -7.87 7.47
C TYR A 110 -8.41 -6.56 8.25
N ILE A 111 -7.54 -5.64 7.83
CA ILE A 111 -7.54 -4.25 8.25
C ILE A 111 -7.87 -3.39 7.04
N TRP A 112 -9.02 -2.74 7.09
CA TRP A 112 -9.46 -1.81 6.05
C TRP A 112 -9.61 -0.44 6.68
N VAL A 113 -9.00 0.57 6.08
CA VAL A 113 -9.11 1.96 6.54
C VAL A 113 -9.23 2.89 5.34
N PRO A 114 -9.99 3.99 5.44
CA PRO A 114 -10.01 5.00 4.40
C PRO A 114 -8.64 5.69 4.33
N ILE A 115 -8.18 5.99 3.12
CA ILE A 115 -6.94 6.75 2.92
C ILE A 115 -7.24 8.23 3.11
N GLU A 116 -6.62 8.83 4.11
CA GLU A 116 -6.63 10.28 4.32
C GLU A 116 -5.45 10.92 3.56
N PHE A 117 -5.47 12.24 3.35
CA PHE A 117 -4.38 12.95 2.69
C PHE A 117 -3.94 14.16 3.51
N GLU A 118 -2.65 14.23 3.82
CA GLU A 118 -2.01 15.38 4.45
C GLU A 118 -0.87 15.85 3.56
N GLN A 119 -0.85 17.15 3.22
CA GLN A 119 0.16 17.74 2.32
C GLN A 119 0.35 16.98 1.00
N GLY A 120 -0.73 16.37 0.48
CA GLY A 120 -0.72 15.61 -0.78
C GLY A 120 -0.19 14.18 -0.68
N LEU A 121 0.19 13.70 0.51
CA LEU A 121 0.62 12.33 0.77
C LEU A 121 -0.48 11.52 1.48
N PRO A 122 -0.63 10.22 1.19
CA PRO A 122 -1.57 9.37 1.89
C PRO A 122 -1.16 9.16 3.34
N VAL A 123 -2.15 9.24 4.22
CA VAL A 123 -2.03 9.00 5.66
C VAL A 123 -3.03 7.92 6.05
N LEU A 124 -2.55 6.93 6.82
CA LEU A 124 -3.35 5.84 7.36
C LEU A 124 -3.44 6.00 8.88
N ARG A 125 -4.65 5.93 9.42
CA ARG A 125 -4.94 6.01 10.85
C ARG A 125 -5.82 4.85 11.26
N TRP A 126 -5.52 4.27 12.42
CA TRP A 126 -6.38 3.24 12.99
C TRP A 126 -7.76 3.81 13.29
N LYS A 127 -8.78 3.02 13.01
CA LYS A 127 -10.18 3.31 13.37
C LYS A 127 -10.76 2.02 13.90
N ASP A 128 -11.25 2.03 15.14
CA ASP A 128 -11.91 0.87 15.76
C ASP A 128 -13.15 0.46 14.95
N GLU A 129 -13.87 1.46 14.45
CA GLU A 129 -14.99 1.33 13.53
C GLU A 129 -15.01 2.53 12.57
N TRP A 130 -15.54 2.33 11.36
CA TRP A 130 -15.72 3.41 10.41
C TRP A 130 -16.81 3.08 9.38
N SER A 131 -17.35 4.12 8.76
CA SER A 131 -18.22 4.05 7.60
C SER A 131 -17.78 5.09 6.57
N LEU A 132 -18.28 4.96 5.34
CA LEU A 132 -17.98 5.90 4.26
C LEU A 132 -18.72 7.22 4.45
#